data_AF-A0A8S8XSA1-F1
#
_entry.id   AF-A0A8S8XSA1-F1
#
_cell.length_a   1.000
_cell.length_b   1.000
_cell.length_c   1.000
_cell.angle_alpha   90.00
_cell.angle_beta   90.00
_cell.angle_gamma   90.00
#
_symmetry.space_group_name_H-M   'P 1'
#
loop_
_entity.id
_entity.type
_entity.pdbx_description
1 polymer ?
#
loop_
_entity_poly.entity_id
_entity_poly.type
_entity_poly.pdbx_seq_one_letter_code
_entity_poly.pdbx_strand_id
1 'polypeptide(L)'
;MVHFATLHHLFRINNPLDNRIVTSDGGTTVTAESGITFDGTTFASTGLATFNGGTQNGGNDATVYITATTDNDWGLTVNKLNGSATNYGIQIKAGGSASHAFYIVGGGSEKFRIGGAGNIEKVSHIYPSSNNSFDLGSSSVRWRNIYTQDLQLSNEAKKDEGGNDVDGTWGSYTIQEGESDLFLINKRNGKKYKFNLTEVS
;
A
#
# COMPACT_ATOMS: atom_id res chain seq x y z
N MET A 1 -55.80 -1.52 -55.03
CA MET A 1 -54.74 -2.14 -54.21
C MET A 1 -54.18 -1.03 -53.34
N VAL A 2 -54.57 -0.96 -52.06
CA VAL A 2 -54.09 0.10 -51.15
C VAL A 2 -52.93 -0.48 -50.36
N HIS A 3 -51.73 0.08 -50.56
CA HIS A 3 -50.52 -0.30 -49.85
C HIS A 3 -50.50 0.49 -48.54
N PHE A 4 -50.70 -0.19 -47.40
CA PHE A 4 -50.51 0.43 -46.09
C PHE A 4 -49.01 0.48 -45.79
N ALA A 5 -48.46 1.68 -45.63
CA ALA A 5 -47.09 1.86 -45.16
C ALA A 5 -47.03 1.54 -43.65
N THR A 6 -46.11 0.68 -43.26
CA THR A 6 -45.80 0.39 -41.86
C THR A 6 -45.31 1.67 -41.19
N LEU A 7 -46.06 2.18 -40.22
CA LEU A 7 -45.62 3.29 -39.37
C LEU A 7 -44.56 2.73 -38.41
N HIS A 8 -43.29 2.98 -38.70
CA HIS A 8 -42.22 2.75 -37.73
C HIS A 8 -42.32 3.85 -36.67
N HIS A 9 -43.03 3.57 -35.58
CA HIS A 9 -43.12 4.48 -34.45
C HIS A 9 -41.72 4.76 -33.91
N LEU A 10 -41.27 6.01 -34.01
CA LEU A 10 -40.06 6.48 -33.37
C LEU A 10 -40.30 6.53 -31.85
N PHE A 11 -39.88 5.50 -31.13
CA PHE A 11 -39.87 5.52 -29.66
C PHE A 11 -38.79 6.49 -29.21
N ARG A 12 -39.17 7.74 -28.90
CA ARG A 12 -38.29 8.66 -28.20
C ARG A 12 -38.19 8.18 -26.76
N ILE A 13 -37.05 7.61 -26.39
CA ILE A 13 -36.75 7.33 -25.00
C ILE A 13 -36.46 8.68 -24.34
N ASN A 14 -37.40 9.13 -23.51
CA ASN A 14 -37.27 10.36 -22.75
C ASN A 14 -36.45 10.08 -21.49
N ASN A 15 -35.23 10.60 -21.42
CA ASN A 15 -34.48 10.70 -20.18
C ASN A 15 -34.58 12.16 -19.68
N PRO A 16 -35.57 12.49 -18.84
CA PRO A 16 -35.88 13.87 -18.48
C PRO A 16 -34.85 14.51 -17.53
N LEU A 17 -33.79 13.78 -17.17
CA LEU A 17 -32.74 14.23 -16.26
C LEU A 17 -31.37 14.00 -16.91
N ASP A 18 -30.49 14.99 -16.76
CA ASP A 18 -29.16 14.97 -17.36
C ASP A 18 -28.35 13.76 -16.86
N ASN A 19 -27.49 13.24 -17.72
CA ASN A 19 -26.40 12.35 -17.34
C ASN A 19 -26.81 10.97 -16.80
N ARG A 20 -27.99 10.46 -17.16
CA ARG A 20 -28.41 9.10 -16.78
C ARG A 20 -28.20 8.09 -17.89
N ILE A 21 -27.82 6.88 -17.50
CA ILE A 21 -27.77 5.72 -18.39
C ILE A 21 -29.16 5.10 -18.45
N VAL A 22 -29.60 4.80 -19.66
CA VAL A 22 -30.87 4.13 -19.93
C VAL A 22 -30.63 2.62 -20.01
N THR A 23 -31.33 1.86 -19.18
CA THR A 23 -31.29 0.39 -19.15
C THR A 23 -32.69 -0.17 -19.40
N SER A 24 -32.79 -1.43 -19.84
CA SER A 24 -34.06 -2.16 -19.86
C SER A 24 -34.34 -2.69 -18.45
N ASP A 25 -35.50 -2.36 -17.88
CA ASP A 25 -35.90 -2.77 -16.52
C ASP A 25 -36.38 -4.24 -16.43
N GLY A 26 -36.20 -5.02 -17.51
CA GLY A 26 -36.68 -6.40 -17.63
C GLY A 26 -38.12 -6.54 -18.11
N GLY A 27 -38.81 -5.44 -18.44
CA GLY A 27 -40.15 -5.42 -19.05
C GLY A 27 -40.16 -4.98 -20.53
N THR A 28 -41.28 -4.40 -20.97
CA THR A 28 -41.42 -3.74 -22.30
C THR A 28 -41.07 -2.25 -22.26
N THR A 29 -40.57 -1.76 -21.13
CA THR A 29 -40.24 -0.37 -20.86
C THR A 29 -38.74 -0.17 -20.76
N VAL A 30 -38.32 1.03 -21.15
CA VAL A 30 -36.92 1.45 -21.11
C VAL A 30 -36.88 2.68 -20.23
N THR A 31 -36.18 2.59 -19.10
CA THR A 31 -36.15 3.62 -18.05
C THR A 31 -34.72 4.01 -17.71
N ALA A 32 -34.53 5.25 -17.27
CA ALA A 32 -33.23 5.69 -16.77
C ALA A 32 -33.04 5.24 -15.31
N GLU A 33 -31.88 4.68 -14.99
CA GLU A 33 -31.53 4.29 -13.62
C GLU A 33 -31.28 5.54 -12.77
N SER A 34 -31.84 5.58 -11.55
CA SER A 34 -31.64 6.73 -10.65
C SER A 34 -30.28 6.72 -9.95
N GLY A 35 -29.69 5.55 -9.77
CA GLY A 35 -28.48 5.36 -8.98
C GLY A 35 -27.18 5.22 -9.78
N ILE A 36 -27.23 5.27 -11.12
CA ILE A 36 -26.05 5.21 -12.00
C ILE A 36 -26.11 6.37 -13.00
N THR A 37 -25.09 7.22 -12.98
CA THR A 37 -25.00 8.41 -13.84
C THR A 37 -23.67 8.46 -14.58
N PHE A 38 -23.70 8.93 -15.84
CA PHE A 38 -22.53 9.32 -16.60
C PHE A 38 -22.75 10.72 -17.20
N ASP A 39 -21.95 11.69 -16.78
CA ASP A 39 -22.10 13.10 -17.17
C ASP A 39 -21.17 13.56 -18.30
N GLY A 40 -20.54 12.62 -19.00
CA GLY A 40 -19.48 12.91 -19.97
C GLY A 40 -18.10 13.03 -19.33
N THR A 41 -18.01 13.16 -18.01
CA THR A 41 -16.74 13.27 -17.27
C THR A 41 -16.60 12.24 -16.15
N THR A 42 -17.69 11.95 -15.44
CA THR A 42 -17.73 11.12 -14.24
C THR A 42 -18.76 10.01 -14.41
N PHE A 43 -18.33 8.77 -14.15
CA PHE A 43 -19.24 7.66 -13.90
C PHE A 43 -19.44 7.52 -12.39
N ALA A 44 -20.68 7.60 -11.93
CA ALA A 44 -21.00 7.57 -10.50
C ALA A 44 -22.10 6.56 -10.17
N SER A 45 -21.97 5.94 -8.99
CA SER A 45 -23.04 5.17 -8.35
C SER A 45 -23.38 5.77 -6.99
N THR A 46 -24.66 5.99 -6.70
CA THR A 46 -25.09 6.49 -5.37
C THR A 46 -25.16 5.39 -4.31
N GLY A 47 -25.09 4.12 -4.73
CA GLY A 47 -25.09 2.92 -3.89
C GLY A 47 -23.80 2.10 -4.01
N LEU A 48 -23.87 0.83 -3.59
CA LEU A 48 -22.77 -0.12 -3.71
C LEU A 48 -22.53 -0.49 -5.19
N ALA A 49 -21.33 -0.23 -5.70
CA ALA A 49 -20.84 -0.83 -6.93
C ALA A 49 -20.20 -2.19 -6.63
N THR A 50 -20.73 -3.27 -7.21
CA THR A 50 -20.18 -4.64 -7.07
C THR A 50 -19.64 -5.11 -8.41
N PHE A 51 -18.38 -5.56 -8.42
CA PHE A 51 -17.77 -6.25 -9.56
C PHE A 51 -17.58 -7.72 -9.15
N ASN A 52 -18.25 -8.65 -9.84
CA ASN A 52 -18.18 -10.08 -9.56
C ASN A 52 -17.83 -10.80 -10.88
N GLY A 53 -16.64 -11.40 -10.97
CA GLY A 53 -16.25 -12.17 -12.16
C GLY A 53 -16.48 -13.68 -12.02
N GLY A 54 -17.24 -14.11 -11.00
CA GLY A 54 -17.78 -15.46 -10.89
C GLY A 54 -16.80 -16.49 -10.29
N THR A 55 -17.01 -17.77 -10.60
CA THR A 55 -16.22 -18.89 -10.06
C THR A 55 -15.28 -19.55 -11.08
N GLN A 56 -15.31 -19.10 -12.33
CA GLN A 56 -14.50 -19.65 -13.41
C GLN A 56 -13.16 -18.91 -13.48
N ASN A 57 -12.08 -19.65 -13.71
CA ASN A 57 -10.75 -19.07 -13.86
C ASN A 57 -10.63 -18.36 -15.22
N GLY A 58 -10.46 -17.04 -15.22
CA GLY A 58 -10.28 -16.20 -16.40
C GLY A 58 -9.11 -15.23 -16.20
N GLY A 59 -8.42 -14.87 -17.28
CA GLY A 59 -7.21 -14.02 -17.21
C GLY A 59 -7.44 -12.67 -16.52
N ASN A 60 -8.66 -12.14 -16.61
CA ASN A 60 -9.13 -10.97 -15.88
C ASN A 60 -10.47 -11.35 -15.22
N ASP A 61 -10.48 -11.59 -13.90
CA ASP A 61 -11.69 -11.73 -13.09
C ASP A 61 -12.38 -10.34 -12.95
N ALA A 62 -13.01 -10.03 -11.82
CA ALA A 62 -13.59 -8.72 -11.49
C ALA A 62 -12.53 -7.60 -11.30
N THR A 63 -11.62 -7.46 -12.25
CA THR A 63 -10.50 -6.54 -12.26
C THR A 63 -10.98 -5.14 -12.58
N VAL A 64 -10.65 -4.19 -11.72
CA VAL A 64 -10.74 -2.76 -12.01
C VAL A 64 -9.36 -2.30 -12.49
N TYR A 65 -9.25 -1.94 -13.76
CA TYR A 65 -8.01 -1.47 -14.37
C TYR A 65 -8.02 0.06 -14.47
N ILE A 66 -7.13 0.72 -13.73
CA ILE A 66 -7.02 2.19 -13.69
C ILE A 66 -5.61 2.58 -14.11
N THR A 67 -5.50 3.43 -15.12
CA THR A 67 -4.23 3.89 -15.69
C THR A 67 -4.30 5.39 -15.99
N ALA A 68 -3.15 6.05 -15.93
CA ALA A 68 -2.97 7.45 -16.29
C ALA A 68 -1.65 7.60 -17.06
N THR A 69 -1.59 8.56 -17.99
CA THR A 69 -0.42 8.78 -18.86
C THR A 69 0.42 10.00 -18.43
N THR A 70 0.05 10.67 -17.34
CA THR A 70 0.66 11.91 -16.85
C THR A 70 0.99 11.81 -15.36
N ASP A 71 1.88 12.68 -14.89
CA ASP A 71 2.13 12.87 -13.47
C ASP A 71 0.97 13.66 -12.83
N ASN A 72 0.71 13.43 -11.54
CA ASN A 72 -0.38 14.05 -10.75
C ASN A 72 -1.80 13.48 -10.93
N ASP A 73 -1.94 12.25 -11.43
CA ASP A 73 -3.22 11.52 -11.45
C ASP A 73 -3.26 10.45 -10.36
N TRP A 74 -4.32 10.43 -9.53
CA TRP A 74 -4.53 9.37 -8.54
C TRP A 74 -5.25 8.18 -9.15
N GLY A 75 -4.60 7.01 -9.15
CA GLY A 75 -5.22 5.76 -9.62
C GLY A 75 -6.35 5.25 -8.74
N LEU A 76 -6.36 5.56 -7.44
CA LEU A 76 -7.48 5.26 -6.55
C LEU A 76 -7.48 6.26 -5.40
N THR A 77 -8.60 6.97 -5.22
CA THR A 77 -8.80 7.85 -4.06
C THR A 77 -9.97 7.33 -3.24
N VAL A 78 -9.71 6.99 -1.97
CA VAL A 78 -10.77 6.68 -1.00
C VAL A 78 -10.91 7.87 -0.06
N ASN A 79 -11.74 8.85 -0.45
CA ASN A 79 -12.02 10.03 0.36
C ASN A 79 -13.37 9.85 1.08
N LYS A 80 -13.35 9.25 2.27
CA LYS A 80 -14.56 8.99 3.06
C LYS A 80 -14.41 9.54 4.48
N LEU A 81 -14.87 10.76 4.69
CA LEU A 81 -15.08 11.36 6.00
C LEU A 81 -16.57 11.70 6.16
N ASN A 82 -17.29 10.90 6.94
CA ASN A 82 -18.63 11.26 7.42
C ASN A 82 -18.84 10.67 8.82
N GLY A 83 -18.65 11.50 9.85
CA GLY A 83 -18.98 11.18 11.24
C GLY A 83 -17.94 10.39 12.04
N SER A 84 -18.37 9.89 13.21
CA SER A 84 -17.54 9.32 14.28
C SER A 84 -17.18 7.84 14.13
N ALA A 85 -17.33 7.23 12.95
CA ALA A 85 -17.03 5.81 12.78
C ALA A 85 -15.53 5.53 12.58
N THR A 86 -15.05 4.42 13.13
CA THR A 86 -13.63 4.15 13.38
C THR A 86 -12.97 3.20 12.38
N ASN A 87 -13.76 2.55 11.50
CA ASN A 87 -13.28 1.57 10.53
C ASN A 87 -13.57 2.05 9.10
N TYR A 88 -12.70 2.89 8.56
CA TYR A 88 -12.76 3.35 7.17
C TYR A 88 -11.38 3.26 6.51
N GLY A 89 -11.35 2.95 5.22
CA GLY A 89 -10.13 2.78 4.42
C GLY A 89 -10.32 1.73 3.33
N ILE A 90 -9.21 1.24 2.79
CA ILE A 90 -9.19 0.10 1.88
C ILE A 90 -9.15 -1.18 2.72
N GLN A 91 -10.21 -1.99 2.68
CA GLN A 91 -10.18 -3.33 3.25
C GLN A 91 -9.71 -4.34 2.21
N ILE A 92 -8.65 -5.08 2.54
CA ILE A 92 -8.15 -6.19 1.74
C ILE A 92 -8.46 -7.48 2.51
N LYS A 93 -9.33 -8.33 1.95
CA LYS A 93 -9.64 -9.65 2.52
C LYS A 93 -8.92 -10.71 1.69
N ALA A 94 -7.93 -11.35 2.29
CA ALA A 94 -7.20 -12.45 1.68
C ALA A 94 -7.22 -13.66 2.63
N GLY A 95 -7.19 -14.87 2.07
CA GLY A 95 -6.99 -16.08 2.88
C GLY A 95 -5.62 -16.07 3.54
N GLY A 96 -5.48 -16.72 4.70
CA GLY A 96 -4.21 -16.74 5.46
C GLY A 96 -3.00 -17.26 4.67
N SER A 97 -3.24 -18.11 3.66
CA SER A 97 -2.20 -18.68 2.78
C SER A 97 -1.94 -17.86 1.51
N ALA A 98 -2.57 -16.69 1.34
CA ALA A 98 -2.37 -15.88 0.15
C ALA A 98 -0.94 -15.31 0.10
N SER A 99 -0.24 -15.51 -1.01
CA SER A 99 1.10 -14.94 -1.18
C SER A 99 1.05 -13.41 -1.26
N HIS A 100 0.02 -12.85 -1.89
CA HIS A 100 -0.09 -11.43 -2.23
C HIS A 100 -1.43 -10.87 -1.73
N ALA A 101 -1.54 -10.54 -0.44
CA ALA A 101 -2.72 -9.81 0.04
C ALA A 101 -2.66 -8.36 -0.46
N PHE A 102 -1.51 -7.71 -0.31
CA PHE A 102 -1.20 -6.42 -0.93
C PHE A 102 0.16 -6.51 -1.61
N TYR A 103 0.28 -6.02 -2.85
CA TYR A 103 1.47 -6.24 -3.67
C TYR A 103 1.75 -5.03 -4.55
N ILE A 104 2.96 -4.47 -4.42
CA ILE A 104 3.44 -3.35 -5.21
C ILE A 104 4.56 -3.84 -6.12
N VAL A 105 4.41 -3.57 -7.42
CA VAL A 105 5.38 -3.89 -8.47
C VAL A 105 5.88 -2.60 -9.11
N GLY A 106 7.16 -2.54 -9.45
CA GLY A 106 7.75 -1.46 -10.22
C GLY A 106 8.80 -2.00 -11.19
N GLY A 107 8.72 -1.61 -12.47
CA GLY A 107 9.61 -2.13 -13.51
C GLY A 107 9.54 -3.65 -13.69
N GLY A 108 8.38 -4.26 -13.41
CA GLY A 108 8.18 -5.71 -13.52
C GLY A 108 8.67 -6.54 -12.32
N SER A 109 9.14 -5.92 -11.24
CA SER A 109 9.59 -6.64 -10.02
C SER A 109 8.89 -6.15 -8.76
N GLU A 110 8.73 -7.04 -7.77
CA GLU A 110 8.22 -6.72 -6.44
C GLU A 110 9.00 -5.55 -5.81
N LYS A 111 8.28 -4.66 -5.12
CA LYS A 111 8.85 -3.58 -4.30
C LYS A 111 8.43 -3.70 -2.84
N PHE A 112 7.19 -4.10 -2.60
CA PHE A 112 6.61 -4.26 -1.28
C PHE A 112 5.45 -5.26 -1.32
N ARG A 113 5.32 -6.07 -0.27
CA ARG A 113 4.27 -7.07 -0.16
C ARG A 113 3.80 -7.23 1.28
N ILE A 114 2.49 -7.45 1.42
CA ILE A 114 1.88 -8.00 2.63
C ILE A 114 1.28 -9.36 2.24
N GLY A 115 1.70 -10.42 2.93
CA GLY A 115 1.12 -11.76 2.75
C GLY A 115 -0.18 -11.95 3.53
N GLY A 116 -0.94 -12.99 3.22
CA GLY A 116 -2.20 -13.32 3.90
C GLY A 116 -2.03 -13.62 5.39
N ALA A 117 -0.82 -14.02 5.81
CA ALA A 117 -0.46 -14.20 7.22
C ALA A 117 -0.05 -12.88 7.92
N GLY A 118 0.01 -11.75 7.20
CA GLY A 118 0.39 -10.44 7.74
C GLY A 118 1.88 -10.13 7.75
N ASN A 119 2.72 -11.02 7.20
CA ASN A 119 4.14 -10.75 6.98
C ASN A 119 4.33 -9.56 6.02
N ILE A 120 5.29 -8.69 6.34
CA ILE A 120 5.66 -7.53 5.53
C ILE A 120 7.02 -7.81 4.90
N GLU A 121 7.10 -7.73 3.57
CA GLU A 121 8.31 -7.95 2.80
C GLU A 121 8.59 -6.76 1.89
N LYS A 122 9.87 -6.37 1.80
CA LYS A 122 10.32 -5.18 1.07
C LYS A 122 11.68 -5.43 0.43
N VAL A 123 11.81 -5.18 -0.87
CA VAL A 123 12.96 -5.60 -1.71
C VAL A 123 14.19 -4.64 -1.60
N SER A 124 14.20 -3.70 -0.65
CA SER A 124 15.22 -2.64 -0.53
C SER A 124 15.25 -2.07 0.91
N HIS A 125 15.85 -0.90 1.13
CA HIS A 125 16.06 -0.29 2.45
C HIS A 125 14.78 0.25 3.11
N ILE A 126 14.65 0.11 4.42
CA ILE A 126 13.67 0.86 5.20
C ILE A 126 14.41 2.02 5.85
N TYR A 127 14.06 3.25 5.47
CA TYR A 127 14.62 4.46 6.06
C TYR A 127 13.55 5.18 6.89
N PRO A 128 13.91 5.76 8.04
CA PRO A 128 13.01 6.71 8.72
C PRO A 128 12.87 7.97 7.86
N SER A 129 11.75 8.69 8.01
CA SER A 129 11.52 9.95 7.27
C SER A 129 12.33 11.12 7.80
N SER A 130 12.85 11.01 9.03
CA SER A 130 13.70 12.01 9.69
C SER A 130 14.76 11.30 10.53
N ASN A 131 15.95 11.89 10.54
CA ASN A 131 17.07 11.40 11.32
C ASN A 131 16.78 11.51 12.83
N ASN A 132 17.20 10.51 13.62
CA ASN A 132 17.11 10.52 15.09
C ASN A 132 15.69 10.82 15.67
N SER A 133 14.62 10.49 14.93
CA SER A 133 13.24 10.88 15.30
C SER A 133 12.29 9.70 15.54
N PHE A 134 12.70 8.46 15.25
CA PHE A 134 11.81 7.30 15.24
C PHE A 134 12.47 6.08 15.87
N ASP A 135 11.70 5.32 16.65
CA ASP A 135 12.13 4.10 17.33
C ASP A 135 11.79 2.82 16.54
N LEU A 136 12.57 1.76 16.77
CA LEU A 136 12.21 0.38 16.40
C LEU A 136 11.75 -0.39 17.65
N GLY A 137 10.44 -0.42 17.86
CA GLY A 137 9.84 -0.97 19.09
C GLY A 137 9.62 0.11 20.15
N SER A 138 9.27 -0.30 21.37
CA SER A 138 9.07 0.61 22.51
C SER A 138 9.44 -0.05 23.85
N SER A 139 9.30 0.69 24.94
CA SER A 139 9.51 0.16 26.30
C SER A 139 8.55 -0.98 26.67
N SER A 140 7.36 -1.03 26.06
CA SER A 140 6.34 -2.05 26.30
C SER A 140 6.27 -3.13 25.22
N VAL A 141 6.77 -2.86 24.00
CA VAL A 141 6.77 -3.82 22.89
C VAL A 141 8.15 -3.91 22.23
N ARG A 142 8.90 -4.95 22.57
CA ARG A 142 10.27 -5.18 22.10
C ARG A 142 10.31 -6.25 21.04
N TRP A 143 11.21 -6.08 20.07
CA TRP A 143 11.57 -7.15 19.15
C TRP A 143 12.22 -8.30 19.92
N ARG A 144 11.87 -9.54 19.57
CA ARG A 144 12.46 -10.71 20.21
C ARG A 144 13.96 -10.81 19.91
N ASN A 145 14.32 -10.64 18.64
CA ASN A 145 15.69 -10.77 18.11
C ASN A 145 15.92 -9.73 17.02
N ILE A 146 17.19 -9.39 16.77
CA ILE A 146 17.66 -8.60 15.63
C ILE A 146 18.66 -9.46 14.86
N TYR A 147 18.42 -9.69 13.57
CA TYR A 147 19.32 -10.44 12.70
C TYR A 147 19.94 -9.48 11.68
N THR A 148 21.25 -9.30 11.75
CA THR A 148 22.05 -8.42 10.89
C THR A 148 23.35 -9.11 10.51
N GLN A 149 24.03 -8.65 9.45
CA GLN A 149 25.40 -9.09 9.20
C GLN A 149 26.38 -8.41 10.16
N ASP A 150 26.37 -7.07 10.20
CA ASP A 150 27.11 -6.26 11.15
C ASP A 150 26.15 -5.33 11.89
N LEU A 151 26.49 -4.91 13.10
CA LEU A 151 25.74 -3.87 13.82
C LEU A 151 26.48 -2.52 13.76
N GLN A 152 25.89 -1.57 13.03
CA GLN A 152 26.41 -0.21 12.86
C GLN A 152 25.85 0.70 13.97
N LEU A 153 26.73 1.35 14.72
CA LEU A 153 26.41 2.18 15.89
C LEU A 153 27.04 3.55 15.73
N SER A 154 26.26 4.56 15.35
CA SER A 154 26.72 5.94 15.24
C SER A 154 25.73 6.90 15.87
N ASN A 155 26.25 7.83 16.66
CA ASN A 155 25.51 8.99 17.14
C ASN A 155 26.14 10.29 16.60
N GLU A 156 26.85 10.21 15.47
CA GLU A 156 27.47 11.37 14.80
C GLU A 156 26.49 12.52 14.56
N ALA A 157 25.20 12.21 14.34
CA ALA A 157 24.15 13.20 14.23
C ALA A 157 24.08 14.17 15.42
N LYS A 158 24.43 13.72 16.63
CA LYS A 158 24.44 14.54 17.85
C LYS A 158 25.72 15.36 18.02
N LYS A 159 26.68 15.34 17.08
CA LYS A 159 28.00 15.99 17.26
C LYS A 159 27.90 17.48 17.58
N ASP A 160 26.90 18.16 17.02
CA ASP A 160 26.66 19.59 17.18
C ASP A 160 25.57 19.88 18.25
N GLU A 161 25.00 18.83 18.84
CA GLU A 161 23.96 18.87 19.90
C GLU A 161 24.55 18.53 21.29
N GLY A 162 25.88 18.56 21.41
CA GLY A 162 26.58 18.21 22.66
C GLY A 162 26.91 16.73 22.81
N GLY A 163 26.73 15.90 21.78
CA GLY A 163 27.23 14.52 21.74
C GLY A 163 26.48 13.52 22.62
N ASN A 164 27.21 12.55 23.15
CA ASN A 164 26.71 11.55 24.09
C ASN A 164 26.69 12.09 25.53
N ASP A 165 25.86 11.48 26.37
CA ASP A 165 25.58 12.00 27.71
C ASP A 165 26.70 11.74 28.73
N VAL A 166 27.77 11.02 28.37
CA VAL A 166 28.89 10.67 29.25
C VAL A 166 29.99 11.71 29.21
N ASP A 167 30.47 12.09 28.02
CA ASP A 167 31.62 12.99 27.85
C ASP A 167 31.40 14.09 26.79
N GLY A 168 30.19 14.19 26.25
CA GLY A 168 29.82 15.16 25.24
C GLY A 168 30.43 14.94 23.85
N THR A 169 31.10 13.80 23.62
CA THR A 169 31.68 13.46 22.32
C THR A 169 30.72 12.61 21.48
N TRP A 170 31.08 12.27 20.25
CA TRP A 170 30.29 11.37 19.40
C TRP A 170 31.14 10.20 18.89
N GLY A 171 30.48 9.10 18.57
CA GLY A 171 31.07 7.84 18.12
C GLY A 171 30.48 7.38 16.79
N SER A 172 31.28 6.62 16.06
CA SER A 172 30.85 5.85 14.89
C SER A 172 31.61 4.53 14.90
N TYR A 173 30.89 3.46 15.19
CA TYR A 173 31.43 2.13 15.48
C TYR A 173 30.69 1.05 14.70
N THR A 174 31.39 -0.02 14.37
CA THR A 174 30.80 -1.25 13.82
C THR A 174 31.17 -2.42 14.73
N ILE A 175 30.19 -3.20 15.16
CA ILE A 175 30.42 -4.52 15.75
C ILE A 175 30.41 -5.55 14.62
N GLN A 176 31.42 -6.42 14.60
CA GLN A 176 31.55 -7.50 13.61
C GLN A 176 31.97 -8.81 14.28
N GLU A 177 31.31 -9.88 13.91
CA GLU A 177 31.61 -11.25 14.29
C GLU A 177 32.80 -11.80 13.47
N GLY A 178 33.70 -12.51 14.15
CA GLY A 178 34.71 -13.39 13.56
C GLY A 178 34.47 -14.86 13.92
N GLU A 179 35.32 -15.75 13.43
CA GLU A 179 35.20 -17.20 13.71
C GLU A 179 35.31 -17.52 15.21
N SER A 180 36.23 -16.85 15.92
CA SER A 180 36.53 -17.11 17.33
C SER A 180 36.43 -15.88 18.23
N ASP A 181 36.24 -14.69 17.65
CA ASP A 181 36.32 -13.41 18.34
C ASP A 181 35.20 -12.48 17.89
N LEU A 182 34.82 -11.52 18.75
CA LEU A 182 33.99 -10.39 18.39
C LEU A 182 34.86 -9.13 18.28
N PHE A 183 34.62 -8.31 17.25
CA PHE A 183 35.39 -7.11 16.98
C PHE A 183 34.56 -5.83 17.09
N LEU A 184 35.22 -4.74 17.44
CA LEU A 184 34.69 -3.39 17.40
C LEU A 184 35.62 -2.50 16.56
N ILE A 185 35.09 -1.87 15.51
CA ILE A 185 35.83 -0.99 14.62
C ILE A 185 35.40 0.45 14.88
N ASN A 186 36.34 1.32 15.26
CA ASN A 186 36.08 2.76 15.31
C ASN A 186 36.21 3.34 13.90
N LYS A 187 35.08 3.72 13.29
CA LYS A 187 35.03 4.25 11.92
C LYS A 187 35.58 5.67 11.79
N ARG A 188 35.80 6.38 12.90
CA ARG A 188 36.38 7.74 12.91
C ARG A 188 37.90 7.71 12.70
N ASN A 189 38.58 6.70 13.23
CA ASN A 189 40.05 6.63 13.21
C ASN A 189 40.63 5.31 12.65
N GLY A 190 39.78 4.36 12.28
CA GLY A 190 40.18 3.06 11.72
C GLY A 190 40.77 2.08 12.72
N LYS A 191 40.90 2.45 14.01
CA LYS A 191 41.39 1.54 15.06
C LYS A 191 40.38 0.42 15.28
N LYS A 192 40.92 -0.77 15.51
CA LYS A 192 40.15 -2.00 15.72
C LYS A 192 40.44 -2.52 17.11
N TYR A 193 39.41 -3.06 17.73
CA TYR A 193 39.43 -3.62 19.07
C TYR A 193 38.80 -5.01 19.00
N LYS A 194 39.21 -5.88 19.92
CA LYS A 194 38.56 -7.17 20.16
C LYS A 194 37.88 -7.14 21.51
N PHE A 195 36.75 -7.81 21.64
CA PHE A 195 36.16 -8.08 22.95
C PHE A 195 36.96 -9.23 23.60
N ASN A 196 37.47 -9.00 24.81
CA ASN A 196 38.01 -10.10 25.61
C ASN A 196 36.82 -10.85 26.22
N LEU A 197 36.38 -11.90 25.53
CA LEU A 197 35.28 -12.73 25.97
C LEU A 197 35.80 -13.82 26.90
N THR A 198 35.02 -14.15 27.92
CA THR A 198 35.21 -15.33 28.77
C THR A 198 33.97 -16.19 28.59
N GLU A 199 34.17 -17.44 28.22
CA GLU A 199 33.07 -18.40 28.12
C GLU A 199 32.44 -18.61 29.50
N VAL A 200 31.11 -18.64 29.55
CA VAL A 200 30.34 -18.88 30.77
C VAL A 200 29.33 -19.99 30.50
N SER A 201 29.17 -20.89 31.48
CA SER A 201 28.27 -22.06 31.43
C SER A 201 27.05 -21.87 32.31
#